data_AF-A0A7E6FKP7-F1
#
_entry.id   AF-A0A7E6FKP7-F1
#
_cell.length_a   1.000
_cell.length_b   1.000
_cell.length_c   1.000
_cell.angle_alpha   90.00
_cell.angle_beta   90.00
_cell.angle_gamma   90.00
#
_symmetry.space_group_name_H-M   'P 1'
#
loop_
_entity.id
_entity.type
_entity.pdbx_description
1 polymer ?
#
loop_
_entity_poly.entity_id
_entity_poly.type
_entity_poly.pdbx_seq_one_letter_code
_entity_poly.pdbx_strand_id
1 'polypeptide(L)'
;MGIHEQILFITTDAISKQQFEKDWPNVKVVVLPITSLNGNQTYSKVGYVKLMVKRTEILNSLLQNDIELLLFEVDCLWVSNPIDECKKIALKNDMIVTSIAGRKNTAAGGFIYMKPTKAVKTLLQELNSKVRRLGKEIKGKNNNKHVSKRKNDQVYLNELINKRFGGIKYEVLPFDRYIDGKWYEMKLENRQKKHVVIIHNNWVVGNAKKLKRAKKFGHWFIDDSMKCKMDQVDRVVNRGLYV
;
A
#
# COMPACT_ATOMS: atom_id res chain seq x y z
N MET A 1 -18.82 -7.86 -5.78
CA MET A 1 -18.48 -7.33 -7.12
C MET A 1 -18.52 -5.80 -7.04
N GLY A 2 -17.65 -5.10 -7.75
CA GLY A 2 -17.65 -3.63 -7.79
C GLY A 2 -16.43 -2.92 -7.17
N ILE A 3 -15.29 -3.59 -7.01
CA ILE A 3 -14.10 -2.97 -6.40
C ILE A 3 -13.46 -1.97 -7.38
N HIS A 4 -13.48 -2.25 -8.69
CA HIS A 4 -12.80 -1.42 -9.68
C HIS A 4 -13.35 0.01 -9.73
N GLU A 5 -14.67 0.16 -9.58
CA GLU A 5 -15.41 1.43 -9.52
C GLU A 5 -15.10 2.23 -8.25
N GLN A 6 -14.56 1.56 -7.23
CA GLN A 6 -14.13 2.13 -5.95
C GLN A 6 -12.62 2.41 -5.90
N ILE A 7 -11.87 2.07 -6.96
CA ILE A 7 -10.43 2.36 -7.04
C ILE A 7 -10.23 3.71 -7.73
N LEU A 8 -9.42 4.55 -7.07
CA LEU A 8 -8.85 5.76 -7.64
C LEU A 8 -7.37 5.54 -7.93
N PHE A 9 -6.97 5.62 -9.20
CA PHE A 9 -5.58 5.76 -9.59
C PHE A 9 -5.19 7.22 -9.70
N ILE A 10 -3.98 7.52 -9.25
CA ILE A 10 -3.40 8.84 -9.35
C ILE A 10 -2.08 8.71 -10.11
N THR A 11 -2.03 9.32 -11.29
CA THR A 11 -0.85 9.29 -12.17
C THR A 11 -0.21 10.68 -12.27
N THR A 12 1.03 10.73 -12.77
CA THR A 12 1.78 11.97 -13.02
C THR A 12 1.83 12.38 -14.48
N ASP A 13 1.26 11.60 -15.39
CA ASP A 13 1.30 11.86 -16.82
C ASP A 13 -0.03 11.49 -17.51
N ALA A 14 -0.33 12.21 -18.58
CA ALA A 14 -1.57 12.04 -19.34
C ALA A 14 -1.60 10.73 -20.16
N ILE A 15 -0.43 10.20 -20.54
CA ILE A 15 -0.33 8.97 -21.35
C ILE A 15 -0.85 7.78 -20.53
N SER A 16 -0.37 7.65 -19.29
CA SER A 16 -0.85 6.65 -18.35
C SER A 16 -2.36 6.78 -18.12
N LYS A 17 -2.89 8.01 -17.99
CA LYS A 17 -4.34 8.22 -17.84
C LYS A 17 -5.11 7.69 -19.04
N GLN A 18 -4.71 8.07 -20.25
CA GLN A 18 -5.36 7.61 -21.48
C GLN A 18 -5.33 6.08 -21.61
N GLN A 19 -4.21 5.46 -21.24
CA GLN A 19 -4.08 4.00 -21.25
C GLN A 19 -5.03 3.33 -20.25
N PHE A 20 -5.13 3.83 -19.02
CA PHE A 20 -6.08 3.31 -18.04
C PHE A 20 -7.53 3.49 -18.48
N GLU A 21 -7.89 4.66 -19.02
CA GLU A 21 -9.27 4.92 -19.50
C GLU A 21 -9.65 4.00 -20.66
N LYS A 22 -8.68 3.61 -21.49
CA LYS A 22 -8.87 2.66 -22.59
C LYS A 22 -9.01 1.22 -22.09
N ASP A 23 -8.07 0.76 -21.26
CA ASP A 23 -7.98 -0.66 -20.87
C ASP A 23 -8.93 -1.00 -19.72
N TRP A 24 -9.22 -0.03 -18.85
CA TRP A 24 -9.96 -0.20 -17.60
C TRP A 24 -10.98 0.94 -17.40
N PRO A 25 -11.99 1.08 -18.27
CA PRO A 25 -12.89 2.24 -18.28
C PRO A 25 -13.71 2.43 -16.99
N ASN A 26 -13.86 1.38 -16.18
CA ASN A 26 -14.61 1.44 -14.91
C ASN A 26 -13.77 1.97 -13.73
N VAL A 27 -12.47 2.19 -13.94
CA VAL A 27 -11.55 2.67 -12.90
C VAL A 27 -11.43 4.20 -13.00
N LYS A 28 -11.45 4.88 -11.85
CA LYS A 28 -11.27 6.34 -11.83
C LYS A 28 -9.79 6.69 -11.86
N VAL A 29 -9.41 7.64 -12.71
CA VAL A 29 -8.01 8.07 -12.86
C VAL A 29 -7.90 9.59 -12.82
N VAL A 30 -7.00 10.09 -11.99
CA VAL A 30 -6.69 11.53 -11.88
C VAL A 30 -5.22 11.74 -12.22
N VAL A 31 -4.94 12.77 -13.02
CA VAL A 31 -3.57 13.24 -13.29
C VAL A 31 -3.24 14.32 -12.28
N LEU A 32 -2.16 14.14 -11.53
CA LEU A 32 -1.60 15.21 -10.73
C LEU A 32 -0.72 16.10 -11.61
N PRO A 33 -1.00 17.41 -11.69
CA PRO A 33 -0.21 18.36 -12.46
C PRO A 33 1.08 18.67 -11.69
N ILE A 34 2.04 17.75 -11.74
CA ILE A 34 3.32 17.88 -11.05
C ILE A 34 4.42 17.66 -12.06
N THR A 35 5.46 18.49 -11.97
CA THR A 35 6.75 18.28 -12.62
C THR A 35 7.38 16.99 -12.09
N SER A 36 7.05 15.88 -12.75
CA SER A 36 7.68 14.55 -12.73
C SER A 36 8.30 14.07 -11.40
N LEU A 37 7.82 12.95 -10.87
CA LEU A 37 8.47 12.24 -9.76
C LEU A 37 9.71 11.43 -10.25
N ASN A 38 10.62 12.14 -10.91
CA ASN A 38 11.82 11.61 -11.54
C ASN A 38 12.88 11.19 -10.51
N GLY A 39 13.69 10.20 -10.90
CA GLY A 39 14.84 9.73 -10.15
C GLY A 39 14.73 8.26 -9.75
N ASN A 40 15.74 7.79 -9.03
CA ASN A 40 15.82 6.40 -8.61
C ASN A 40 14.79 6.12 -7.51
N GLN A 41 13.74 5.37 -7.87
CA GLN A 41 12.66 4.96 -6.97
C GLN A 41 12.97 3.66 -6.21
N THR A 42 14.22 3.19 -6.22
CA THR A 42 14.64 2.10 -5.33
C THR A 42 14.49 2.52 -3.87
N TYR A 43 14.04 1.60 -3.02
CA TYR A 43 13.81 1.83 -1.60
C TYR A 43 14.96 2.60 -0.92
N SER A 44 14.61 3.63 -0.16
CA SER A 44 15.54 4.52 0.57
C SER A 44 16.49 5.35 -0.31
N LYS A 45 16.23 5.49 -1.61
CA LYS A 45 16.89 6.49 -2.46
C LYS A 45 16.14 7.82 -2.42
N VAL A 46 16.83 8.92 -2.74
CA VAL A 46 16.21 10.26 -2.78
C VAL A 46 15.00 10.31 -3.71
N GLY A 47 15.06 9.66 -4.89
CA GLY A 47 13.92 9.57 -5.81
C GLY A 47 12.70 8.87 -5.18
N TYR A 48 12.92 7.75 -4.49
CA TYR A 48 11.89 7.05 -3.72
C TYR A 48 11.29 7.92 -2.62
N VAL A 49 12.12 8.64 -1.85
CA VAL A 49 11.61 9.48 -0.75
C VAL A 49 10.79 10.65 -1.30
N LYS A 50 11.14 11.24 -2.45
CA LYS A 50 10.31 12.26 -3.12
C LYS A 50 8.90 11.72 -3.46
N LEU A 51 8.84 10.49 -3.98
CA LEU A 51 7.56 9.81 -4.23
C LEU A 51 6.75 9.61 -2.93
N MET A 52 7.39 9.17 -1.84
CA MET A 52 6.72 9.00 -0.54
C MET A 52 6.24 10.31 0.08
N VAL A 53 7.00 11.41 -0.11
CA VAL A 53 6.55 12.76 0.27
C VAL A 53 5.27 13.10 -0.45
N LYS A 54 5.24 12.91 -1.77
CA LYS A 54 4.06 13.22 -2.57
C LYS A 54 2.86 12.35 -2.22
N ARG A 55 3.07 11.03 -2.03
CA ARG A 55 2.04 10.10 -1.54
C ARG A 55 1.41 10.60 -0.23
N THR A 56 2.25 11.01 0.73
CA THR A 56 1.76 11.50 2.03
C THR A 56 0.97 12.80 1.89
N GLU A 57 1.42 13.74 1.04
CA GLU A 57 0.68 14.98 0.76
C GLU A 57 -0.71 14.72 0.17
N ILE A 58 -0.80 13.77 -0.77
CA ILE A 58 -2.08 13.37 -1.39
C ILE A 58 -3.01 12.76 -0.36
N LEU A 59 -2.53 11.78 0.42
CA LEU A 59 -3.33 11.11 1.45
C LEU A 59 -3.86 12.12 2.48
N ASN A 60 -3.00 13.04 2.93
CA ASN A 60 -3.43 14.11 3.82
C ASN A 60 -4.49 14.98 3.15
N SER A 61 -4.29 15.42 1.90
CA SER A 61 -5.27 16.27 1.20
C SER A 61 -6.63 15.60 1.05
N LEU A 62 -6.67 14.32 0.68
CA LEU A 62 -7.91 13.55 0.54
C LEU A 62 -8.65 13.48 1.89
N LEU A 63 -7.95 13.11 2.96
CA LEU A 63 -8.55 13.01 4.30
C LEU A 63 -9.01 14.36 4.86
N GLN A 64 -8.28 15.45 4.58
CA GLN A 64 -8.71 16.79 4.99
C GLN A 64 -10.02 17.22 4.31
N ASN A 65 -10.29 16.71 3.10
CA ASN A 65 -11.53 16.95 2.35
C ASN A 65 -12.60 15.87 2.60
N ASP A 66 -12.54 15.21 3.76
CA ASP A 66 -13.54 14.23 4.20
C ASP A 66 -13.71 13.01 3.28
N ILE A 67 -12.63 12.66 2.55
CA ILE A 67 -12.59 11.44 1.72
C ILE A 67 -12.02 10.30 2.55
N GLU A 68 -12.83 9.26 2.77
CA GLU A 68 -12.42 7.99 3.36
C GLU A 68 -11.59 7.15 2.39
N LEU A 69 -10.55 6.47 2.90
CA LEU A 69 -9.57 5.81 2.04
C LEU A 69 -9.18 4.43 2.56
N LEU A 70 -9.02 3.49 1.63
CA LEU A 70 -8.23 2.28 1.81
C LEU A 70 -6.99 2.38 0.92
N LEU A 71 -5.84 2.68 1.53
CA LEU A 71 -4.54 2.64 0.86
C LEU A 71 -4.08 1.18 0.74
N PHE A 72 -3.62 0.78 -0.44
CA PHE A 72 -2.89 -0.46 -0.62
C PHE A 72 -1.75 -0.29 -1.63
N GLU A 73 -0.67 -1.06 -1.50
CA GLU A 73 0.39 -1.12 -2.50
C GLU A 73 0.01 -2.06 -3.65
N VAL A 74 0.45 -1.72 -4.87
CA VAL A 74 0.14 -2.48 -6.10
C VAL A 74 0.71 -3.89 -6.12
N ASP A 75 1.61 -4.19 -5.17
CA ASP A 75 2.17 -5.52 -4.98
C ASP A 75 1.47 -6.30 -3.85
N CYS A 76 0.31 -5.85 -3.38
CA CYS A 76 -0.59 -6.68 -2.60
C CYS A 76 -1.36 -7.65 -3.49
N LEU A 77 -1.28 -8.95 -3.19
CA LEU A 77 -2.20 -9.95 -3.72
C LEU A 77 -3.47 -9.94 -2.88
N TRP A 78 -4.62 -9.78 -3.54
CA TRP A 78 -5.95 -9.88 -2.94
C TRP A 78 -6.52 -11.26 -3.23
N VAL A 79 -6.74 -12.04 -2.17
CA VAL A 79 -7.24 -13.41 -2.24
C VAL A 79 -8.76 -13.43 -2.03
N SER A 80 -9.23 -12.50 -1.20
CA SER A 80 -10.65 -12.18 -1.03
C SER A 80 -10.83 -10.68 -0.82
N ASN A 81 -12.08 -10.20 -0.87
CA ASN A 81 -12.40 -8.79 -0.70
C ASN A 81 -12.36 -8.40 0.81
N PRO A 82 -11.42 -7.53 1.25
CA PRO A 82 -11.31 -7.14 2.66
C PRO A 82 -12.30 -6.04 3.08
N ILE A 83 -13.00 -5.40 2.13
CA ILE A 83 -13.72 -4.14 2.38
C ILE A 83 -14.77 -4.28 3.50
N ASP A 84 -15.57 -5.34 3.49
CA ASP A 84 -16.65 -5.51 4.47
C ASP A 84 -16.10 -5.77 5.88
N GLU A 85 -15.01 -6.53 5.99
CA GLU A 85 -14.30 -6.75 7.25
C GLU A 85 -13.70 -5.43 7.77
N CYS A 86 -13.02 -4.67 6.89
CA CYS A 86 -12.49 -3.36 7.22
C CYS A 86 -13.59 -2.41 7.70
N LYS A 87 -14.73 -2.32 7.01
CA LYS A 87 -15.86 -1.46 7.41
C LYS A 87 -16.40 -1.84 8.79
N LYS A 88 -16.56 -3.13 9.08
CA LYS A 88 -17.01 -3.61 10.40
C LYS A 88 -16.04 -3.21 11.52
N ILE A 89 -14.74 -3.41 11.31
CA ILE A 89 -13.70 -3.02 12.29
C ILE A 89 -13.65 -1.50 12.45
N ALA A 90 -13.85 -0.76 11.36
CA ALA A 90 -13.85 0.69 11.32
C ALA A 90 -15.05 1.31 12.05
N LEU A 91 -16.10 0.55 12.42
CA LEU A 91 -17.18 1.08 13.25
C LEU A 91 -16.68 1.55 14.64
N LYS A 92 -15.66 0.88 15.18
CA LYS A 92 -15.10 1.17 16.52
C LYS A 92 -13.73 1.86 16.50
N ASN A 93 -13.13 1.94 15.32
CA ASN A 93 -11.76 2.43 15.13
C ASN A 93 -11.70 3.53 14.08
N ASP A 94 -10.78 4.47 14.25
CA ASP A 94 -10.51 5.55 13.29
C ASP A 94 -9.63 5.09 12.12
N MET A 95 -8.71 4.16 12.39
CA MET A 95 -7.70 3.67 11.46
C MET A 95 -7.52 2.15 11.61
N ILE A 96 -7.20 1.47 10.52
CA ILE A 96 -6.85 0.04 10.53
C ILE A 96 -5.53 -0.13 9.78
N VAL A 97 -4.63 -0.93 10.35
CA VAL A 97 -3.30 -1.19 9.78
C VAL A 97 -3.01 -2.69 9.74
N THR A 98 -2.12 -3.12 8.85
CA THR A 98 -1.54 -4.48 8.89
C THR A 98 -0.25 -4.50 9.69
N SER A 99 0.12 -5.65 10.27
CA SER A 99 1.37 -5.82 11.02
C SER A 99 2.55 -6.26 10.14
N ILE A 100 3.76 -6.21 10.70
CA ILE A 100 4.98 -6.75 10.08
C ILE A 100 5.42 -8.00 10.83
N ALA A 101 5.75 -9.07 10.09
CA ALA A 101 6.22 -10.33 10.65
C ALA A 101 7.39 -10.12 11.62
N GLY A 102 7.27 -10.67 12.83
CA GLY A 102 8.31 -10.61 13.86
C GLY A 102 8.50 -9.23 14.51
N ARG A 103 7.61 -8.25 14.26
CA ARG A 103 7.68 -6.92 14.87
C ARG A 103 6.39 -6.56 15.60
N LYS A 104 6.45 -6.53 16.94
CA LYS A 104 5.36 -6.04 17.78
C LYS A 104 5.14 -4.54 17.52
N ASN A 105 3.88 -4.09 17.58
CA ASN A 105 3.48 -2.68 17.49
C ASN A 105 4.06 -1.94 16.27
N THR A 106 4.28 -2.66 15.16
CA THR A 106 4.78 -2.07 13.92
C THR A 106 3.78 -2.30 12.80
N ALA A 107 3.12 -1.23 12.39
CA ALA A 107 2.28 -1.17 11.21
C ALA A 107 3.12 -1.22 9.93
N ALA A 108 2.70 -2.03 8.97
CA ALA A 108 3.20 -2.00 7.60
C ALA A 108 2.55 -0.84 6.82
N GLY A 109 3.31 -0.23 5.91
CA GLY A 109 2.81 0.86 5.04
C GLY A 109 1.98 0.39 3.83
N GLY A 110 1.77 -0.92 3.69
CA GLY A 110 1.25 -1.54 2.46
C GLY A 110 -0.26 -1.68 2.36
N PHE A 111 -0.98 -1.60 3.48
CA PHE A 111 -2.43 -1.72 3.54
C PHE A 111 -2.95 -0.99 4.78
N ILE A 112 -3.63 0.15 4.57
CA ILE A 112 -4.08 1.04 5.63
C ILE A 112 -5.46 1.61 5.31
N TYR A 113 -6.42 1.40 6.20
CA TYR A 113 -7.73 2.02 6.14
C TYR A 113 -7.77 3.27 7.05
N MET A 114 -8.36 4.36 6.57
CA MET A 114 -8.43 5.62 7.30
C MET A 114 -9.78 6.30 7.11
N LYS A 115 -10.47 6.57 8.23
CA LYS A 115 -11.65 7.44 8.25
C LYS A 115 -11.21 8.90 8.40
N PRO A 116 -11.90 9.88 7.80
CA PRO A 116 -11.57 11.29 7.95
C PRO A 116 -12.02 11.88 9.31
N THR A 117 -11.83 11.16 10.42
CA THR A 117 -12.15 11.68 11.76
C THR A 117 -11.17 12.78 12.17
N LYS A 118 -11.56 13.62 13.15
CA LYS A 118 -10.68 14.66 13.71
C LYS A 118 -9.33 14.10 14.15
N ALA A 119 -9.32 12.91 14.77
CA ALA A 119 -8.09 12.26 15.23
C ALA A 119 -7.17 11.88 14.05
N VAL A 120 -7.71 11.26 13.00
CA VAL A 120 -6.95 10.91 11.78
C VAL A 120 -6.45 12.15 11.08
N LYS A 121 -7.31 13.16 10.88
CA LYS A 121 -6.93 14.43 10.25
C LYS A 121 -5.75 15.08 10.98
N THR A 122 -5.78 15.16 12.32
CA THR A 122 -4.67 15.67 13.13
C THR A 122 -3.40 14.82 12.99
N LEU A 123 -3.53 13.49 13.02
CA LEU A 123 -2.38 12.59 12.87
C LEU A 123 -1.72 12.72 11.48
N LEU A 124 -2.51 12.78 10.41
CA LEU A 124 -1.99 12.89 9.05
C LEU A 124 -1.39 14.27 8.77
N GLN A 125 -1.91 15.34 9.39
CA GLN A 125 -1.28 16.67 9.32
C GLN A 125 0.12 16.66 9.92
N GLU A 126 0.32 15.99 11.07
CA GLU A 126 1.64 15.88 11.70
C GLU A 126 2.56 14.95 10.89
N LEU A 127 2.05 13.81 10.39
CA LEU A 127 2.82 12.92 9.51
C LEU A 127 3.29 13.68 8.26
N ASN A 128 2.39 14.40 7.60
CA ASN A 128 2.69 15.22 6.43
C ASN A 128 3.74 16.29 6.77
N SER A 129 3.65 16.92 7.94
CA SER A 129 4.65 17.90 8.41
C SER A 129 6.04 17.28 8.56
N LYS A 130 6.15 16.11 9.22
CA LYS A 130 7.42 15.37 9.36
C LYS A 130 8.00 14.96 8.00
N VAL A 131 7.18 14.42 7.11
CA VAL A 131 7.62 13.96 5.79
C VAL A 131 8.01 15.14 4.88
N ARG A 132 7.29 16.27 4.93
CA ARG A 132 7.68 17.49 4.18
C ARG A 132 8.99 18.08 4.67
N ARG A 133 9.28 18.05 5.98
CA ARG A 133 10.60 18.43 6.52
C ARG A 133 11.69 17.54 5.93
N LEU A 134 11.49 16.22 5.88
CA LEU A 134 12.41 15.31 5.20
C LEU A 134 12.57 15.64 3.70
N GLY A 135 11.47 15.99 3.02
CA GLY A 135 11.50 16.46 1.63
C GLY A 135 12.40 17.70 1.43
N LYS A 136 12.34 18.66 2.36
CA LYS A 136 13.23 19.83 2.37
C LYS A 136 14.68 19.43 2.61
N GLU A 137 14.95 18.53 3.56
CA GLU A 137 16.31 18.04 3.86
C GLU A 137 16.99 17.36 2.67
N ILE A 138 16.22 16.73 1.77
CA ILE A 138 16.76 16.04 0.60
C ILE A 138 16.69 16.85 -0.70
N LYS A 139 16.15 18.07 -0.64
CA LYS A 139 16.07 18.96 -1.81
C LYS A 139 17.47 19.22 -2.36
N GLY A 140 17.61 19.17 -3.69
CA GLY A 140 18.89 19.34 -4.39
C GLY A 140 19.87 18.17 -4.28
N LYS A 141 19.59 17.14 -3.47
CA LYS A 141 20.47 15.96 -3.40
C LYS A 141 20.33 15.08 -4.64
N ASN A 142 21.42 14.41 -5.01
CA ASN A 142 21.44 13.41 -6.07
C ASN A 142 20.38 12.32 -5.83
N ASN A 143 19.58 12.00 -6.86
CA ASN A 143 18.50 11.02 -6.78
C ASN A 143 18.96 9.61 -6.37
N ASN A 144 20.22 9.26 -6.60
CA ASN A 144 20.84 7.98 -6.22
C ASN A 144 21.40 7.95 -4.79
N LYS A 145 21.44 9.10 -4.09
CA LYS A 145 21.92 9.17 -2.71
C LYS A 145 20.98 8.40 -1.80
N HIS A 146 21.56 7.69 -0.83
CA HIS A 146 20.80 7.01 0.20
C HIS A 146 20.29 7.99 1.25
N VAL A 147 19.03 7.81 1.62
CA VAL A 147 18.40 8.40 2.79
C VAL A 147 18.36 7.33 3.88
N SER A 148 18.55 7.72 5.13
CA SER A 148 18.51 6.78 6.26
C SER A 148 17.19 6.03 6.28
N LYS A 149 17.23 4.71 6.45
CA LYS A 149 16.04 3.86 6.62
C LYS A 149 15.22 4.22 7.87
N ARG A 150 15.77 5.01 8.80
CA ARG A 150 15.04 5.55 9.97
C ARG A 150 14.23 6.81 9.65
N LYS A 151 14.44 7.42 8.48
CA LYS A 151 13.72 8.61 8.01
C LYS A 151 12.81 8.23 6.84
N ASN A 152 11.62 7.74 7.15
CA ASN A 152 10.59 7.46 6.16
C ASN A 152 9.19 7.59 6.78
N ASP A 153 8.19 7.65 5.91
CA ASP A 153 6.78 7.79 6.24
C ASP A 153 6.25 6.67 7.13
N GLN A 154 6.63 5.41 6.89
CA GLN A 154 6.21 4.29 7.74
C GLN A 154 6.77 4.43 9.17
N VAL A 155 8.03 4.84 9.34
CA VAL A 155 8.64 5.05 10.66
C VAL A 155 7.94 6.20 11.39
N TYR A 156 7.68 7.30 10.71
CA TYR A 156 6.96 8.45 11.30
C TYR A 156 5.51 8.10 11.65
N LEU A 157 4.81 7.35 10.80
CA LEU A 157 3.46 6.88 11.09
C LEU A 157 3.45 5.99 12.33
N ASN A 158 4.37 5.03 12.42
CA ASN A 158 4.50 4.14 13.58
C ASN A 158 4.79 4.91 14.86
N GLU A 159 5.66 5.92 14.82
CA GLU A 159 5.90 6.82 15.96
C GLU A 159 4.61 7.46 16.46
N LEU A 160 3.79 7.98 15.54
CA LEU A 160 2.57 8.72 15.86
C LEU A 160 1.44 7.82 16.37
N ILE A 161 1.15 6.69 15.70
CA ILE A 161 0.08 5.78 16.11
C ILE A 161 0.39 5.13 17.45
N ASN A 162 1.66 4.77 17.72
CA ASN A 162 2.05 4.16 18.99
C ASN A 162 1.95 5.14 20.16
N LYS A 163 2.13 6.44 19.89
CA LYS A 163 1.87 7.52 20.86
C LYS A 163 0.39 7.91 20.97
N ARG A 164 -0.49 7.26 20.21
CA ARG A 164 -1.92 7.62 20.10
C ARG A 164 -2.10 9.11 19.78
N PHE A 165 -1.22 9.68 18.94
CA PHE A 165 -1.22 11.10 18.63
C PHE A 165 -2.60 11.55 18.11
N GLY A 166 -3.08 12.69 18.60
CA GLY A 166 -4.43 13.19 18.27
C GLY A 166 -5.58 12.36 18.86
N GLY A 167 -5.29 11.41 19.76
CA GLY A 167 -6.31 10.54 20.40
C GLY A 167 -6.77 9.37 19.51
N ILE A 168 -5.97 8.99 18.50
CA ILE A 168 -6.37 8.00 17.49
C ILE A 168 -6.70 6.62 18.09
N LYS A 169 -7.86 6.08 17.72
CA LYS A 169 -8.19 4.66 17.91
C LYS A 169 -7.81 3.89 16.65
N TYR A 170 -6.82 3.03 16.73
CA TYR A 170 -6.42 2.18 15.61
C TYR A 170 -6.40 0.71 16.03
N GLU A 171 -6.69 -0.15 15.05
CA GLU A 171 -6.67 -1.60 15.16
C GLU A 171 -5.61 -2.20 14.23
N VAL A 172 -4.98 -3.30 14.68
CA VAL A 172 -4.03 -4.06 13.87
C VAL A 172 -4.73 -5.31 13.36
N LEU A 173 -4.80 -5.46 12.04
CA LEU A 173 -5.41 -6.63 11.42
C LEU A 173 -4.65 -7.91 11.77
N PRO A 174 -5.39 -9.02 11.94
CA PRO A 174 -4.81 -10.28 12.38
C PRO A 174 -3.85 -10.82 11.30
N PHE A 175 -2.61 -11.10 11.71
CA PHE A 175 -1.49 -11.42 10.81
C PHE A 175 -1.69 -12.74 10.03
N ASP A 176 -2.50 -13.64 10.55
CA ASP A 176 -2.88 -14.90 9.88
C ASP A 176 -3.85 -14.71 8.71
N ARG A 177 -4.53 -13.56 8.63
CA ARG A 177 -5.38 -13.16 7.52
C ARG A 177 -4.73 -12.10 6.63
N TYR A 178 -4.01 -11.16 7.22
CA TYR A 178 -3.35 -10.05 6.52
C TYR A 178 -1.85 -10.16 6.68
N ILE A 179 -1.22 -10.86 5.73
CA ILE A 179 0.15 -11.34 5.87
C ILE A 179 1.10 -10.57 4.96
N ASP A 180 2.34 -10.44 5.40
CA ASP A 180 3.40 -9.81 4.61
C ASP A 180 4.16 -10.83 3.74
N GLY A 181 5.20 -10.35 3.07
CA GLY A 181 5.96 -11.13 2.09
C GLY A 181 6.74 -12.30 2.70
N LYS A 182 6.80 -12.43 4.04
CA LYS A 182 7.32 -13.63 4.69
C LYS A 182 6.47 -14.86 4.45
N TRP A 183 5.21 -14.70 4.02
CA TRP A 183 4.39 -15.83 3.58
C TRP A 183 5.09 -16.69 2.50
N TYR A 184 5.81 -16.05 1.56
CA TYR A 184 6.55 -16.75 0.50
C TYR A 184 7.76 -17.55 0.99
N GLU A 185 8.23 -17.29 2.21
CA GLU A 185 9.35 -18.00 2.85
C GLU A 185 8.85 -19.14 3.75
N MET A 186 7.54 -19.21 4.04
CA MET A 186 6.97 -20.24 4.90
C MET A 186 6.98 -21.61 4.23
N LYS A 187 7.12 -22.67 5.04
CA LYS A 187 6.84 -24.06 4.62
C LYS A 187 5.37 -24.21 4.23
N LEU A 188 5.08 -25.14 3.31
CA LEU A 188 3.72 -25.37 2.80
C LEU A 188 2.71 -25.66 3.92
N GLU A 189 3.07 -26.51 4.88
CA GLU A 189 2.25 -26.85 6.05
C GLU A 189 1.84 -25.62 6.88
N ASN A 190 2.74 -24.63 7.00
CA ASN A 190 2.44 -23.39 7.72
C ASN A 190 1.57 -22.46 6.90
N ARG A 191 1.77 -22.43 5.57
CA ARG A 191 0.93 -21.66 4.66
C ARG A 191 -0.51 -22.18 4.71
N GLN A 192 -0.72 -23.48 4.62
CA GLN A 192 -2.03 -24.15 4.59
C GLN A 192 -2.90 -23.90 5.83
N LYS A 193 -2.27 -23.59 6.98
CA LYS A 193 -2.97 -23.27 8.25
C LYS A 193 -3.48 -21.82 8.33
N LYS A 194 -3.37 -21.02 7.26
CA LYS A 194 -3.70 -19.58 7.26
C LYS A 194 -4.96 -19.30 6.46
N HIS A 195 -5.78 -18.37 6.92
CA HIS A 195 -6.98 -17.91 6.20
C HIS A 195 -6.70 -16.55 5.55
N VAL A 196 -5.82 -16.56 4.55
CA VAL A 196 -5.27 -15.35 3.97
C VAL A 196 -6.31 -14.58 3.16
N VAL A 197 -6.41 -13.28 3.44
CA VAL A 197 -7.21 -12.28 2.72
C VAL A 197 -6.30 -11.47 1.78
N ILE A 198 -5.18 -10.96 2.32
CA ILE A 198 -4.18 -10.18 1.59
C ILE A 198 -2.78 -10.75 1.83
N ILE A 199 -1.94 -10.77 0.79
CA ILE A 199 -0.48 -10.94 0.90
C ILE A 199 0.22 -9.68 0.37
N HIS A 200 0.90 -8.93 1.23
CA HIS A 200 1.74 -7.82 0.78
C HIS A 200 3.11 -8.35 0.31
N ASN A 201 3.43 -8.24 -0.99
CA ASN A 201 4.68 -8.77 -1.60
C ASN A 201 5.94 -7.94 -1.24
N ASN A 202 6.08 -7.54 0.02
CA ASN A 202 7.22 -6.83 0.60
C ASN A 202 8.35 -7.79 1.05
N TRP A 203 9.36 -7.31 1.79
CA TRP A 203 10.60 -8.06 2.10
C TRP A 203 11.51 -8.42 0.91
N VAL A 204 11.17 -7.99 -0.30
CA VAL A 204 12.04 -8.08 -1.47
C VAL A 204 12.14 -6.71 -2.16
N VAL A 205 13.35 -6.33 -2.55
CA VAL A 205 13.62 -5.01 -3.15
C VAL A 205 13.65 -5.13 -4.67
N GLY A 206 12.90 -4.26 -5.34
CA GLY A 206 12.89 -4.11 -6.79
C GLY A 206 11.79 -4.90 -7.51
N ASN A 207 11.21 -4.30 -8.53
CA ASN A 207 10.07 -4.83 -9.27
C ASN A 207 10.38 -6.17 -9.95
N ALA A 208 11.57 -6.33 -10.53
CA ALA A 208 11.97 -7.59 -11.17
C ALA A 208 11.95 -8.79 -10.21
N LYS A 209 12.43 -8.61 -8.96
CA LYS A 209 12.40 -9.67 -7.95
C LYS A 209 10.99 -9.95 -7.45
N LYS A 210 10.17 -8.91 -7.25
CA LYS A 210 8.75 -9.03 -6.89
C LYS A 210 7.96 -9.79 -7.96
N LEU A 211 8.20 -9.46 -9.24
CA LEU A 211 7.59 -10.12 -10.39
C LEU A 211 8.02 -11.59 -10.48
N LYS A 212 9.32 -11.88 -10.35
CA LYS A 212 9.83 -13.26 -10.35
C LYS A 212 9.18 -14.09 -9.23
N ARG A 213 9.03 -13.52 -8.02
CA ARG A 213 8.36 -14.17 -6.90
C ARG A 213 6.87 -14.39 -7.19
N ALA A 214 6.15 -13.39 -7.69
CA ALA A 214 4.74 -13.54 -8.06
C ALA A 214 4.54 -14.62 -9.14
N LYS A 215 5.38 -14.64 -10.18
CA LYS A 215 5.35 -15.69 -11.22
C LYS A 215 5.64 -17.08 -10.65
N LYS A 216 6.67 -17.22 -9.80
CA LYS A 216 7.04 -18.50 -9.16
C LYS A 216 5.88 -19.14 -8.38
N PHE A 217 5.06 -18.34 -7.71
CA PHE A 217 3.93 -18.82 -6.92
C PHE A 217 2.60 -18.79 -7.68
N GLY A 218 2.60 -18.45 -8.97
CA GLY A 218 1.36 -18.34 -9.74
C GLY A 218 0.44 -17.22 -9.23
N HIS A 219 1.00 -16.11 -8.72
CA HIS A 219 0.30 -14.91 -8.28
C HIS A 219 0.41 -13.75 -9.28
N TRP A 220 0.89 -14.01 -10.49
CA TRP A 220 0.95 -13.06 -11.61
C TRP A 220 -0.07 -13.43 -12.67
N PHE A 221 -1.20 -12.71 -12.69
CA PHE A 221 -2.39 -13.11 -13.45
C PHE A 221 -2.44 -12.58 -14.89
N ILE A 222 -1.51 -11.71 -15.29
CA ILE A 222 -1.52 -11.14 -16.64
C ILE A 222 -0.54 -11.92 -17.54
N ASP A 223 -0.95 -12.23 -18.77
CA ASP A 223 -0.08 -12.83 -19.79
C ASP A 223 0.67 -11.77 -20.62
N ASP A 224 1.50 -12.21 -21.57
CA ASP A 224 2.30 -11.29 -22.39
C ASP A 224 1.44 -10.46 -23.38
N SER A 225 0.16 -10.83 -23.57
CA SER A 225 -0.83 -10.07 -24.35
C SER A 225 -1.67 -9.11 -23.52
N MET A 226 -1.28 -8.88 -22.25
CA MET A 226 -2.00 -8.05 -21.28
C MET A 226 -3.41 -8.56 -20.92
N LYS A 227 -3.69 -9.86 -21.15
CA LYS A 227 -4.96 -10.48 -20.78
C LYS A 227 -4.84 -11.19 -19.43
N CYS A 228 -5.95 -11.20 -18.69
CA CYS A 228 -6.04 -11.89 -17.41
C CYS A 228 -6.20 -13.41 -17.62
N LYS A 229 -5.33 -14.20 -17.00
CA LYS A 229 -5.39 -15.66 -16.94
C LYS A 229 -6.41 -16.09 -15.89
N MET A 230 -7.68 -16.12 -16.31
CA MET A 230 -8.81 -16.37 -15.40
C MET A 230 -8.72 -17.71 -14.66
N ASP A 231 -8.18 -18.76 -15.27
CA ASP A 231 -7.95 -20.05 -14.57
C ASP A 231 -7.00 -19.91 -13.38
N GLN A 232 -5.99 -19.06 -13.53
CA GLN A 232 -5.01 -18.77 -12.48
C GLN A 232 -5.65 -17.94 -11.35
N VAL A 233 -6.55 -17.02 -11.70
CA VAL A 233 -7.34 -16.25 -10.73
C VAL A 233 -8.29 -17.17 -9.98
N ASP A 234 -9.05 -18.00 -10.68
CA ASP A 234 -9.99 -18.98 -10.10
C ASP A 234 -9.29 -19.92 -9.13
N ARG A 235 -8.11 -20.41 -9.51
CA ARG A 235 -7.29 -21.22 -8.61
C ARG A 235 -7.00 -20.50 -7.30
N VAL A 236 -6.52 -19.26 -7.36
CA VAL A 236 -6.12 -18.50 -6.16
C VAL A 236 -7.31 -18.12 -5.30
N VAL A 237 -8.40 -17.66 -5.91
CA VAL A 237 -9.56 -17.10 -5.20
C VAL A 237 -10.51 -18.20 -4.69
N ASN A 238 -10.75 -19.24 -5.49
CA ASN A 238 -11.76 -20.26 -5.19
C ASN A 238 -11.17 -21.61 -4.75
N ARG A 239 -9.99 -21.98 -5.25
CA ARG A 239 -9.37 -23.30 -4.98
C ARG A 239 -8.24 -23.26 -3.95
N GLY A 240 -7.81 -22.06 -3.54
CA GLY A 240 -6.81 -21.83 -2.51
C GLY A 240 -5.41 -21.46 -3.03
N LEU A 241 -4.60 -20.91 -2.14
CA LEU A 241 -3.28 -20.31 -2.42
C LEU A 241 -2.13 -21.32 -2.56
N TYR A 242 -2.38 -22.59 -2.25
CA TYR A 242 -1.30 -23.52 -1.91
C TYR A 242 -0.92 -24.37 -3.12
N VAL A 243 0.29 -24.09 -3.62
CA VAL A 243 1.10 -24.97 -4.46
C VAL A 243 2.40 -25.26 -3.72
#